data_AF-A0A2N9ESP4-F1
#
_entry.id   AF-A0A2N9ESP4-F1
#
_cell.length_a   1.000
_cell.length_b   1.000
_cell.length_c   1.000
_cell.angle_alpha   90.00
_cell.angle_beta   90.00
_cell.angle_gamma   90.00
#
_symmetry.space_group_name_H-M   'P 1'
#
loop_
_entity.id
_entity.type
_entity.pdbx_description
1 polymer ?
#
loop_
_entity_poly.entity_id
_entity_poly.type
_entity_poly.pdbx_seq_one_letter_code
_entity_poly.pdbx_strand_id
1 'polypeptide(L)'
;METTSSLDSINLEDEDVANASTIDLERPLGRKAEKARLNKQKSSEGTSLNVEWMLNVMVEEQKIYNITRMEFLERGRVEFMELENKRLCIKEEKIRLAKMKVETERMKEERERMKEERKKMKKERETLEEEKEIMTIDVDALPLVQQEYFRLRQLEILAKRRIDN
;
A
#
# COMPACT_ATOMS: atom_id res chain seq x y z
N MET A 1 60.83 16.71 22.19
CA MET A 1 62.16 16.92 21.59
C MET A 1 63.11 15.97 22.28
N GLU A 2 64.02 15.39 21.48
CA GLU A 2 65.32 14.84 21.88
C GLU A 2 65.34 13.48 22.59
N THR A 3 65.73 12.50 21.77
CA THR A 3 66.53 11.31 22.12
C THR A 3 67.81 11.71 22.86
N THR A 4 68.25 10.91 23.85
CA THR A 4 69.59 10.26 23.90
C THR A 4 69.89 9.63 25.27
N SER A 5 70.79 8.64 25.23
CA SER A 5 71.65 8.15 26.32
C SER A 5 71.02 7.07 27.21
N SER A 6 71.69 5.96 27.56
CA SER A 6 73.12 5.82 27.83
C SER A 6 73.54 4.35 27.68
N LEU A 7 74.65 4.14 26.98
CA LEU A 7 75.43 2.91 26.93
C LEU A 7 76.42 2.95 28.12
N ASP A 8 76.49 1.87 28.90
CA ASP A 8 77.68 1.51 29.70
C ASP A 8 77.57 0.02 30.09
N SER A 9 78.40 -0.84 29.48
CA SER A 9 79.65 -1.41 30.03
C SER A 9 79.36 -2.69 30.85
N ILE A 10 80.08 -3.81 30.77
CA ILE A 10 81.54 -4.00 30.87
C ILE A 10 81.93 -5.34 30.18
N ASN A 11 83.12 -5.34 29.56
CA ASN A 11 83.81 -6.45 28.91
C ASN A 11 84.16 -7.63 29.84
N LEU A 12 84.23 -8.84 29.28
CA LEU A 12 85.23 -9.82 29.70
C LEU A 12 85.85 -10.45 28.45
N GLU A 13 87.15 -10.23 28.30
CA GLU A 13 88.07 -10.87 27.37
C GLU A 13 88.01 -12.41 27.51
N ASP A 14 88.15 -13.13 26.41
CA ASP A 14 89.41 -13.83 26.16
C ASP A 14 89.55 -14.24 24.69
N GLU A 15 90.75 -13.97 24.20
CA GLU A 15 91.25 -14.23 22.85
C GLU A 15 91.12 -15.70 22.44
N ASP A 16 90.79 -15.96 21.18
CA ASP A 16 91.75 -16.69 20.35
C ASP A 16 91.59 -16.34 18.87
N VAL A 17 92.70 -15.91 18.27
CA VAL A 17 92.85 -15.45 16.90
C VAL A 17 92.89 -16.65 15.95
N ALA A 18 91.98 -16.71 14.98
CA ALA A 18 92.21 -17.46 13.76
C ALA A 18 91.61 -16.74 12.55
N ASN A 19 92.46 -15.93 11.91
CA ASN A 19 92.26 -15.37 10.60
C ASN A 19 91.92 -16.47 9.58
N ALA A 20 90.74 -16.42 8.98
CA ALA A 20 90.47 -17.10 7.72
C ALA A 20 89.62 -16.19 6.83
N SER A 21 90.30 -15.46 5.94
CA SER A 21 89.71 -14.82 4.78
C SER A 21 88.95 -15.87 3.97
N THR A 22 87.66 -16.01 4.23
CA THR A 22 86.82 -16.96 3.50
C THR A 22 86.32 -16.22 2.29
N ILE A 23 87.07 -16.38 1.21
CA ILE A 23 86.69 -16.00 -0.15
C ILE A 23 85.30 -16.59 -0.40
N ASP A 24 84.31 -15.73 -0.60
CA ASP A 24 82.96 -16.10 -1.04
C ASP A 24 83.04 -16.57 -2.51
N LEU A 25 83.56 -17.78 -2.69
CA LEU A 25 83.43 -18.53 -3.93
C LEU A 25 82.11 -19.29 -3.86
N GLU A 26 81.03 -18.55 -4.13
CA GLU A 26 79.70 -19.10 -4.31
C GLU A 26 79.77 -20.20 -5.37
N ARG A 27 79.85 -21.46 -4.94
CA ARG A 27 79.81 -22.61 -5.84
C ARG A 27 78.44 -22.60 -6.53
N PRO A 28 78.34 -22.69 -7.87
CA PRO A 28 77.06 -22.79 -8.53
C PRO A 28 76.30 -23.98 -7.95
N LEU A 29 75.12 -23.70 -7.40
CA LEU A 29 74.19 -24.71 -6.85
C LEU A 29 74.04 -25.81 -7.89
N GLY A 30 74.56 -26.99 -7.58
CA GLY A 30 74.64 -28.08 -8.55
C GLY A 30 73.25 -28.41 -9.12
N ARG A 31 73.21 -28.95 -10.34
CA ARG A 31 71.97 -29.31 -11.07
C ARG A 31 70.93 -30.09 -10.24
N LYS A 32 71.36 -30.80 -9.19
CA LYS A 32 70.47 -31.49 -8.23
C LYS A 32 69.70 -30.53 -7.31
N ALA A 33 70.32 -29.47 -6.82
CA ALA A 33 69.68 -28.45 -5.97
C ALA A 33 68.71 -27.58 -6.78
N GLU A 34 69.07 -27.22 -8.01
CA GLU A 34 68.21 -26.49 -8.94
C GLU A 34 67.01 -27.32 -9.40
N LYS A 35 67.21 -28.60 -9.75
CA LYS A 35 66.12 -29.52 -10.08
C LYS A 35 65.18 -29.76 -8.90
N ALA A 36 65.70 -29.79 -7.67
CA ALA A 36 64.87 -29.87 -6.46
C ALA A 36 64.04 -28.60 -6.22
N ARG A 37 64.59 -27.40 -6.48
CA ARG A 37 63.83 -26.14 -6.46
C ARG A 37 62.74 -26.10 -7.53
N LEU A 38 63.07 -26.48 -8.76
CA LEU A 38 62.14 -26.47 -9.89
C LEU A 38 60.98 -27.47 -9.70
N ASN A 39 61.24 -28.61 -9.04
CA ASN A 39 60.20 -29.59 -8.74
C ASN A 39 59.26 -29.13 -7.62
N LYS A 40 59.77 -28.40 -6.62
CA LYS A 40 58.94 -27.74 -5.59
C LYS A 40 58.04 -26.65 -6.18
N GLN A 41 58.57 -25.90 -7.16
CA GLN A 41 57.83 -24.85 -7.86
C GLN A 41 56.73 -25.44 -8.77
N LYS A 42 56.99 -26.55 -9.46
CA LYS A 42 55.99 -27.24 -10.30
C LYS A 42 54.90 -27.96 -9.49
N SER A 43 55.18 -28.37 -8.26
CA SER A 43 54.18 -29.02 -7.40
C SER A 43 53.19 -28.05 -6.75
N SER A 44 53.49 -26.75 -6.65
CA SER A 44 52.57 -25.77 -6.04
C SER A 44 51.52 -25.22 -7.02
N GLU A 45 51.83 -25.20 -8.31
CA GLU A 45 51.03 -24.49 -9.33
C GLU A 45 49.77 -25.28 -9.75
N GLY A 46 49.87 -26.62 -9.83
CA GLY A 46 48.72 -27.49 -10.10
C GLY A 46 47.75 -27.62 -8.91
N THR A 47 48.24 -27.48 -7.67
CA THR A 47 47.39 -27.48 -6.47
C THR A 47 46.63 -26.17 -6.31
N SER A 48 47.23 -25.04 -6.71
CA SER A 48 46.59 -23.71 -6.67
C SER A 48 45.37 -23.63 -7.60
N LEU A 49 45.48 -24.14 -8.84
CA LEU A 49 44.37 -24.17 -9.81
C LEU A 49 43.18 -25.00 -9.34
N ASN A 50 43.42 -26.12 -8.65
CA ASN A 50 42.35 -26.96 -8.10
C ASN A 50 41.62 -26.28 -6.94
N VAL A 51 42.36 -25.56 -6.08
CA VAL A 51 41.78 -24.77 -4.98
C VAL A 51 40.97 -23.59 -5.50
N GLU A 52 41.48 -22.88 -6.51
CA GLU A 52 40.79 -21.76 -7.17
C GLU A 52 39.48 -22.20 -7.85
N TRP A 53 39.50 -23.34 -8.55
CA TRP A 53 38.30 -23.91 -9.15
C TRP A 53 37.24 -24.25 -8.11
N MET A 54 37.64 -24.92 -7.01
CA MET A 54 36.73 -25.26 -5.92
C MET A 54 36.13 -24.02 -5.23
N LEU A 55 36.95 -22.97 -5.02
CA LEU A 55 36.47 -21.69 -4.49
C LEU A 55 35.44 -21.04 -5.43
N ASN A 56 35.68 -21.04 -6.74
CA ASN A 56 34.73 -20.52 -7.72
C ASN A 56 33.41 -21.30 -7.70
N VAL A 57 33.45 -22.64 -7.63
CA VAL A 57 32.23 -23.46 -7.51
C VAL A 57 31.43 -23.07 -6.26
N MET A 58 32.08 -22.92 -5.11
CA MET A 58 31.40 -22.52 -3.87
C MET A 58 30.79 -21.11 -3.97
N VAL A 59 31.48 -20.17 -4.62
CA VAL A 59 30.97 -18.82 -4.85
C VAL A 59 29.74 -18.84 -5.77
N GLU A 60 29.75 -19.66 -6.83
CA GLU A 60 28.60 -19.79 -7.73
C GLU A 60 27.41 -20.50 -7.06
N GLU A 61 27.64 -21.56 -6.28
CA GLU A 61 26.59 -22.20 -5.48
C GLU A 61 25.95 -21.22 -4.49
N GLN A 62 26.77 -20.39 -3.84
CA GLN A 62 26.28 -19.36 -2.92
C GLN A 62 25.45 -18.29 -3.64
N LYS A 63 25.86 -17.88 -4.86
CA LYS A 63 25.07 -16.96 -5.70
C LYS A 63 23.74 -17.57 -6.08
N ILE A 64 23.71 -18.83 -6.53
CA ILE A 64 22.48 -19.55 -6.90
C ILE A 64 21.55 -19.63 -5.69
N TYR A 65 22.07 -20.03 -4.52
CA TYR A 65 21.28 -20.07 -3.28
C TYR A 65 20.68 -18.71 -2.93
N ASN A 66 21.47 -17.64 -3.03
CA ASN A 66 21.00 -16.29 -2.75
C ASN A 66 19.92 -15.85 -3.74
N ILE A 67 20.07 -16.15 -5.03
CA ILE A 67 19.07 -15.87 -6.07
C ILE A 67 17.76 -16.60 -5.76
N THR A 68 17.81 -17.92 -5.56
CA THR A 68 16.60 -18.71 -5.28
C THR A 68 15.91 -18.27 -3.98
N ARG A 69 16.69 -17.92 -2.95
CA ARG A 69 16.15 -17.36 -1.70
C ARG A 69 15.44 -16.03 -1.94
N MET A 70 16.02 -15.13 -2.74
CA MET A 70 15.41 -13.85 -3.07
C MET A 70 14.14 -14.02 -3.91
N GLU A 71 14.15 -14.92 -4.90
CA GLU A 71 12.97 -15.25 -5.71
C GLU A 71 11.81 -15.80 -4.86
N PHE A 72 12.11 -16.64 -3.86
CA PHE A 72 11.09 -17.16 -2.94
C PHE A 72 10.44 -16.04 -2.11
N LEU A 73 11.25 -15.12 -1.57
CA LEU A 73 10.74 -13.98 -0.81
C LEU A 73 9.92 -13.03 -1.69
N GLU A 74 10.39 -12.75 -2.90
CA GLU A 74 9.69 -11.88 -3.85
C GLU A 74 8.34 -12.48 -4.28
N ARG A 75 8.28 -13.80 -4.51
CA ARG A 75 7.04 -14.50 -4.80
C ARG A 75 6.03 -14.34 -3.67
N GLY A 76 6.44 -14.56 -2.42
CA GLY A 76 5.58 -14.36 -1.26
C GLY A 76 5.11 -12.91 -1.11
N ARG A 77 5.97 -11.93 -1.41
CA ARG A 77 5.62 -10.50 -1.41
C ARG A 77 4.54 -10.18 -2.44
N VAL A 78 4.67 -10.70 -3.67
CA VAL A 78 3.70 -10.52 -4.75
C VAL A 78 2.35 -11.14 -4.38
N GLU A 79 2.34 -12.39 -3.93
CA GLU A 79 1.11 -13.08 -3.52
C GLU A 79 0.39 -12.33 -2.38
N PHE A 80 1.13 -11.84 -1.40
CA PHE A 80 0.57 -11.02 -0.31
C PHE A 80 -0.08 -9.74 -0.83
N MET A 81 0.60 -9.00 -1.72
CA MET A 81 0.03 -7.79 -2.33
C MET A 81 -1.22 -8.09 -3.15
N GLU A 82 -1.25 -9.20 -3.89
CA GLU A 82 -2.44 -9.60 -4.65
C GLU A 82 -3.63 -9.89 -3.74
N LEU A 83 -3.42 -10.60 -2.63
CA LEU A 83 -4.48 -10.87 -1.65
C LEU A 83 -4.97 -9.58 -1.00
N GLU A 84 -4.06 -8.67 -0.64
CA GLU A 84 -4.42 -7.38 -0.05
C GLU A 84 -5.20 -6.51 -1.05
N ASN A 85 -4.80 -6.49 -2.32
CA ASN A 85 -5.53 -5.80 -3.39
C ASN A 85 -6.93 -6.39 -3.62
N LYS A 86 -7.06 -7.73 -3.63
CA LYS A 86 -8.37 -8.41 -3.71
C LYS A 86 -9.25 -8.04 -2.51
N ARG A 87 -8.67 -8.02 -1.31
CA ARG A 87 -9.36 -7.61 -0.08
C ARG A 87 -9.84 -6.16 -0.16
N LEU A 88 -9.01 -5.26 -0.67
CA LEU A 88 -9.35 -3.85 -0.85
C LEU A 88 -10.49 -3.67 -1.86
N CYS A 89 -10.40 -4.32 -3.02
CA CYS A 89 -11.44 -4.30 -4.05
C CYS A 89 -12.81 -4.76 -3.51
N ILE A 90 -12.82 -5.86 -2.73
CA ILE A 90 -14.05 -6.33 -2.07
C ILE A 90 -14.61 -5.29 -1.07
N LYS A 91 -13.74 -4.61 -0.31
CA LYS A 91 -14.17 -3.57 0.64
C LYS A 91 -14.78 -2.38 -0.10
N GLU A 92 -14.14 -1.90 -1.16
CA GLU A 92 -14.62 -0.79 -1.98
C GLU A 92 -15.98 -1.10 -2.60
N GLU A 93 -16.15 -2.31 -3.13
CA GLU A 93 -17.42 -2.74 -3.72
C GLU A 93 -18.54 -2.79 -2.69
N LYS A 94 -18.26 -3.30 -1.47
CA LYS A 94 -19.24 -3.30 -0.37
C LYS A 94 -19.67 -1.88 0.01
N ILE A 95 -18.72 -0.95 0.08
CA ILE A 95 -19.00 0.46 0.37
C ILE A 95 -19.85 1.06 -0.75
N ARG A 96 -19.52 0.79 -2.01
CA ARG A 96 -20.28 1.27 -3.17
C ARG A 96 -21.73 0.77 -3.14
N LEU A 97 -21.93 -0.52 -2.89
CA LEU A 97 -23.26 -1.11 -2.82
C LEU A 97 -24.07 -0.54 -1.65
N ALA A 98 -23.45 -0.34 -0.48
CA ALA A 98 -24.10 0.28 0.67
C ALA A 98 -24.55 1.72 0.36
N LYS A 99 -23.69 2.52 -0.29
CA LYS A 99 -24.03 3.89 -0.73
C LYS A 99 -25.19 3.89 -1.73
N MET A 100 -25.13 3.01 -2.74
CA MET A 100 -26.21 2.88 -3.72
C MET A 100 -27.54 2.53 -3.06
N LYS A 101 -27.53 1.58 -2.11
CA LYS A 101 -28.76 1.17 -1.39
C LYS A 101 -29.38 2.34 -0.62
N VAL A 102 -28.56 3.10 0.12
CA VAL A 102 -29.04 4.28 0.85
C VAL A 102 -29.62 5.32 -0.11
N GLU A 103 -28.95 5.58 -1.23
CA GLU A 103 -29.42 6.54 -2.23
C GLU A 103 -30.74 6.10 -2.87
N THR A 104 -30.87 4.80 -3.20
CA THR A 104 -32.12 4.28 -3.77
C THR A 104 -33.31 4.39 -2.82
N GLU A 105 -33.10 4.19 -1.52
CA GLU A 105 -34.19 4.37 -0.54
C GLU A 105 -34.55 5.85 -0.37
N ARG A 106 -33.57 6.76 -0.34
CA ARG A 106 -33.83 8.21 -0.33
C ARG A 106 -34.64 8.67 -1.53
N MET A 107 -34.28 8.19 -2.73
CA MET A 107 -35.02 8.51 -3.96
C MET A 107 -36.45 7.96 -3.94
N LYS A 108 -36.69 6.80 -3.33
CA LYS A 108 -38.05 6.26 -3.15
C LYS A 108 -38.85 7.13 -2.17
N GLU A 109 -38.28 7.46 -1.03
CA GLU A 109 -38.92 8.32 -0.02
C GLU A 109 -39.28 9.69 -0.60
N GLU A 110 -38.35 10.33 -1.32
CA GLU A 110 -38.60 11.62 -1.97
C GLU A 110 -39.70 11.51 -3.04
N ARG A 111 -39.69 10.44 -3.83
CA ARG A 111 -40.74 10.20 -4.82
C ARG A 111 -42.11 9.99 -4.19
N GLU A 112 -42.21 9.31 -3.06
CA GLU A 112 -43.47 9.16 -2.33
C GLU A 112 -43.92 10.49 -1.72
N ARG A 113 -43.02 11.27 -1.12
CA ARG A 113 -43.34 12.63 -0.63
C ARG A 113 -43.89 13.51 -1.75
N MET A 114 -43.25 13.51 -2.92
CA MET A 114 -43.73 14.27 -4.08
C MET A 114 -45.10 13.79 -4.57
N LYS A 115 -45.37 12.48 -4.53
CA LYS A 115 -46.70 11.95 -4.87
C LYS A 115 -47.76 12.39 -3.88
N GLU A 116 -47.45 12.38 -2.58
CA GLU A 116 -48.37 12.82 -1.54
C GLU A 116 -48.67 14.31 -1.65
N GLU A 117 -47.66 15.14 -1.86
CA GLU A 117 -47.80 16.58 -2.07
C GLU A 117 -48.66 16.86 -3.31
N ARG A 118 -48.39 16.17 -4.44
CA ARG A 118 -49.23 16.28 -5.65
C ARG A 118 -50.68 15.87 -5.39
N LYS A 119 -50.92 14.82 -4.60
CA LYS A 119 -52.29 14.41 -4.21
C LYS A 119 -52.95 15.49 -3.35
N LYS A 120 -52.22 16.08 -2.41
CA LYS A 120 -52.73 17.16 -1.55
C LYS A 120 -53.09 18.40 -2.38
N MET A 121 -52.19 18.85 -3.24
CA MET A 121 -52.43 19.96 -4.17
C MET A 121 -53.63 19.71 -5.09
N LYS A 122 -53.78 18.47 -5.58
CA LYS A 122 -54.91 18.09 -6.42
C LYS A 122 -56.23 18.17 -5.64
N LYS A 123 -56.28 17.62 -4.42
CA LYS A 123 -57.46 17.69 -3.56
C LYS A 123 -57.82 19.12 -3.21
N GLU A 124 -56.84 19.94 -2.87
CA GLU A 124 -57.04 21.35 -2.55
C GLU A 124 -57.64 22.12 -3.75
N ARG A 125 -57.11 21.86 -4.96
CA ARG A 125 -57.66 22.42 -6.19
C ARG A 125 -59.10 21.97 -6.45
N GLU A 126 -59.40 20.68 -6.24
CA GLU A 126 -60.76 20.13 -6.39
C GLU A 126 -61.71 20.79 -5.38
N THR A 127 -61.32 20.90 -4.11
CA THR A 127 -62.12 21.57 -3.09
C THR A 127 -62.36 23.04 -3.42
N LEU A 128 -61.35 23.75 -3.94
CA LEU A 128 -61.48 25.15 -4.33
C LEU A 128 -62.48 25.33 -5.48
N GLU A 129 -62.47 24.42 -6.46
CA GLU A 129 -63.39 24.45 -7.59
C GLU A 129 -64.83 24.14 -7.14
N GLU A 130 -65.03 23.12 -6.30
CA GLU A 130 -66.34 22.81 -5.70
C GLU A 130 -66.90 23.99 -4.90
N GLU A 131 -66.06 24.63 -4.07
CA GLU A 131 -66.46 25.81 -3.31
C GLU A 131 -66.81 26.99 -4.23
N LYS A 132 -66.05 27.17 -5.32
CA LYS A 132 -66.32 28.22 -6.31
C LYS A 132 -67.65 27.96 -7.01
N GLU A 133 -67.93 26.72 -7.41
CA GLU A 133 -69.21 26.33 -7.99
C GLU A 133 -70.36 26.69 -7.03
N ILE A 134 -70.26 26.27 -5.76
CA ILE A 134 -71.25 26.57 -4.71
C ILE A 134 -71.45 28.09 -4.51
N MET A 135 -70.36 28.87 -4.55
CA MET A 135 -70.42 30.33 -4.43
C MET A 135 -71.08 31.02 -5.62
N THR A 136 -71.10 30.39 -6.80
CA THR A 136 -71.68 30.95 -8.03
C THR A 136 -73.12 30.55 -8.32
N ILE A 137 -73.66 29.57 -7.58
CA ILE A 137 -75.05 29.15 -7.73
C ILE A 137 -76.01 30.30 -7.38
N ASP A 138 -76.97 30.57 -8.26
CA ASP A 138 -78.10 31.45 -7.97
C ASP A 138 -79.07 30.75 -7.03
N VAL A 139 -78.99 31.10 -5.75
CA VAL A 139 -79.72 30.41 -4.69
C VAL A 139 -81.21 30.75 -4.71
N ASP A 140 -81.60 31.92 -5.21
CA ASP A 140 -83.00 32.35 -5.19
C ASP A 140 -83.87 31.59 -6.20
N ALA A 141 -83.24 30.95 -7.19
CA ALA A 141 -83.88 30.08 -8.17
C ALA A 141 -84.12 28.63 -7.67
N LEU A 142 -83.65 28.27 -6.47
CA LEU A 142 -83.75 26.91 -5.92
C LEU A 142 -84.99 26.72 -5.01
N PRO A 143 -85.46 25.48 -4.78
CA PRO A 143 -86.48 25.17 -3.77
C PRO A 143 -86.03 25.55 -2.35
N LEU A 144 -86.95 26.04 -1.51
CA LEU A 144 -86.70 26.56 -0.14
C LEU A 144 -85.67 25.76 0.68
N VAL A 145 -85.80 24.42 0.73
CA VAL A 145 -84.88 23.55 1.49
C VAL A 145 -83.45 23.61 0.94
N GLN A 146 -83.29 23.67 -0.38
CA GLN A 146 -81.98 23.83 -1.02
C GLN A 146 -81.44 25.25 -0.84
N GLN A 147 -82.31 26.27 -0.81
CA GLN A 147 -81.89 27.64 -0.56
C GLN A 147 -81.19 27.78 0.80
N GLU A 148 -81.81 27.26 1.85
CA GLU A 148 -81.22 27.26 3.20
C GLU A 148 -79.88 26.53 3.23
N TYR A 149 -79.80 25.36 2.62
CA TYR A 149 -78.57 24.57 2.53
C TYR A 149 -77.42 25.34 1.86
N PHE A 150 -77.65 25.89 0.66
CA PHE A 150 -76.60 26.57 -0.09
C PHE A 150 -76.20 27.91 0.54
N ARG A 151 -77.14 28.68 1.12
CA ARG A 151 -76.81 29.90 1.88
C ARG A 151 -75.90 29.59 3.07
N LEU A 152 -76.22 28.55 3.85
CA LEU A 152 -75.37 28.09 4.96
C LEU A 152 -73.99 27.67 4.48
N ARG A 153 -73.92 26.90 3.38
CA ARG A 153 -72.65 26.44 2.83
C ARG A 153 -71.77 27.57 2.29
N GLN A 154 -72.36 28.56 1.61
CA GLN A 154 -71.65 29.76 1.16
C GLN A 154 -71.06 30.55 2.35
N LEU A 155 -71.82 30.69 3.44
CA LEU A 155 -71.31 31.31 4.67
C LEU A 155 -70.17 30.50 5.30
N GLU A 156 -70.28 29.17 5.34
CA GLU A 156 -69.22 28.28 5.85
C GLU A 156 -67.90 28.46 5.07
N ILE A 157 -67.99 28.50 3.73
CA ILE A 157 -66.84 28.72 2.83
C ILE A 157 -66.20 30.09 3.10
N LEU A 158 -67.00 31.15 3.18
CA LEU A 158 -66.50 32.50 3.48
C LEU A 158 -65.87 32.60 4.86
N ALA A 159 -66.38 31.86 5.85
CA ALA A 159 -65.82 31.82 7.20
C ALA A 159 -64.45 31.12 7.20
N LYS A 160 -64.31 29.96 6.53
CA LYS A 160 -63.03 29.24 6.40
C LYS A 160 -61.94 30.13 5.79
N ARG A 161 -62.26 30.82 4.69
CA ARG A 161 -61.30 31.72 4.01
C ARG A 161 -60.89 32.95 4.81
N ARG A 162 -61.66 33.36 5.82
CA ARG A 162 -61.25 34.44 6.74
C ARG A 162 -60.29 33.97 7.83
N ILE A 163 -60.27 32.68 8.13
CA ILE A 163 -59.40 32.09 9.14
C ILE A 163 -58.01 31.77 8.55
N ASP A 164 -57.96 31.44 7.26
CA ASP A 164 -56.72 31.09 6.55
C ASP A 164 -55.93 32.32 6.00
N ASN A 165 -56.44 33.55 6.18
CA ASN A 165 -55.77 34.82 5.85
C ASN A 165 -55.26 35.53 7.11
#